data_AF-A0A946SW97-F1
#
_entry.id   AF-A0A946SW97-F1
#
_cell.length_a   1.000
_cell.length_b   1.000
_cell.length_c   1.000
_cell.angle_alpha   90.00
_cell.angle_beta   90.00
_cell.angle_gamma   90.00
#
_symmetry.space_group_name_H-M   'P 1'
#
loop_
_entity.id
_entity.type
_entity.pdbx_description
1 polymer ?
#
loop_
_entity_poly.entity_id
_entity_poly.type
_entity_poly.pdbx_seq_one_letter_code
_entity_poly.pdbx_strand_id
1 'polypeptide(L)' 'CSDFVSYQEALAWYETYAPWYGDVARLDGDGDGEPCESLPGGP' A
#
# COMPACT_ATOMS: atom_id res chain seq x y z
N CYS A 1 -0.51 3.14 6.46
CA CYS A 1 0.72 3.79 5.96
C CYS A 1 1.78 4.05 7.03
N SER A 2 1.43 4.39 8.27
CA SER A 2 2.41 4.68 9.35
C SER A 2 3.33 3.52 9.73
N ASP A 3 2.97 2.28 9.37
CA ASP A 3 3.75 1.07 9.67
C ASP A 3 4.90 0.84 8.68
N PHE A 4 4.99 1.62 7.61
CA PHE A 4 6.00 1.49 6.56
C PHE A 4 6.86 2.75 6.46
N VAL A 5 8.15 2.55 6.14
CA VAL A 5 9.10 3.66 6.02
C VAL A 5 9.11 4.22 4.59
N SER A 6 8.76 3.41 3.60
CA SER A 6 8.76 3.78 2.18
C SER A 6 7.55 3.23 1.43
N TYR A 7 7.24 3.84 0.29
CA TYR A 7 6.20 3.36 -0.62
C TYR A 7 6.45 1.90 -1.05
N GLN A 8 7.70 1.54 -1.38
CA GLN A 8 8.03 0.17 -1.81
C GLN A 8 7.79 -0.90 -0.74
N GLU A 9 8.00 -0.59 0.54
CA GLU A 9 7.65 -1.52 1.62
C GLU A 9 6.13 -1.72 1.73
N ALA A 10 5.36 -0.63 1.62
CA ALA A 10 3.90 -0.69 1.63
C ALA A 10 3.35 -1.43 0.40
N LEU A 11 3.90 -1.16 -0.79
CA LEU A 11 3.54 -1.80 -2.05
C LEU A 11 3.81 -3.31 -2.01
N ALA A 12 4.99 -3.73 -1.54
CA ALA A 12 5.31 -5.15 -1.44
C ALA A 12 4.34 -5.91 -0.51
N TRP A 13 3.93 -5.29 0.60
CA TRP A 13 2.92 -5.86 1.47
C TRP A 13 1.56 -5.94 0.77
N TYR A 14 1.12 -4.86 0.14
CA TYR A 14 -0.17 -4.79 -0.56
C TYR A 14 -0.24 -5.83 -1.68
N GLU A 15 0.75 -5.91 -2.56
CA GLU A 15 0.81 -6.89 -3.66
C GLU A 15 0.77 -8.35 -3.15
N THR A 16 1.36 -8.61 -1.97
CA THR A 16 1.38 -9.94 -1.36
C THR A 16 -0.01 -10.35 -0.84
N TYR A 17 -0.76 -9.41 -0.24
CA TYR A 17 -1.97 -9.73 0.53
C TYR A 17 -3.28 -9.30 -0.14
N ALA A 18 -3.28 -8.24 -0.95
CA ALA A 18 -4.47 -7.71 -1.61
C ALA A 18 -5.20 -8.75 -2.50
N PRO A 19 -4.52 -9.66 -3.23
CA PRO A 19 -5.21 -10.69 -4.02
C PRO A 19 -6.06 -11.65 -3.18
N TRP A 20 -5.73 -11.80 -1.90
CA TRP A 20 -6.39 -12.76 -1.00
C TRP A 20 -7.36 -12.09 -0.03
N TYR A 21 -7.06 -10.87 0.39
CA TYR A 21 -7.77 -10.18 1.46
C TYR A 21 -8.35 -8.82 1.03
N GLY A 22 -8.09 -8.38 -0.20
CA GLY A 22 -8.34 -7.00 -0.63
C GLY A 22 -7.50 -6.00 0.17
N ASP A 23 -7.88 -4.73 0.13
CA ASP A 23 -7.25 -3.68 0.94
C ASP A 23 -7.71 -3.71 2.40
N VAL A 24 -7.47 -4.83 3.09
CA VAL A 24 -7.87 -5.02 4.49
C VAL A 24 -7.15 -4.06 5.44
N ALA A 25 -5.94 -3.63 5.07
CA ALA A 25 -5.14 -2.69 5.85
C ALA A 25 -5.44 -1.22 5.52
N ARG A 26 -6.35 -0.94 4.58
CA ARG A 26 -6.75 0.42 4.17
C ARG A 26 -5.55 1.27 3.74
N LEU A 27 -4.67 0.67 2.94
CA LEU A 27 -3.48 1.31 2.41
C LEU A 27 -3.77 2.08 1.12
N ASP A 28 -4.79 1.69 0.38
CA ASP A 28 -5.19 2.21 -0.92
C ASP A 28 -6.55 2.90 -0.79
N GLY A 29 -6.50 4.21 -0.53
CA GLY A 29 -7.66 4.97 -0.08
C GLY A 29 -8.63 5.36 -1.19
N ASP A 30 -8.14 5.50 -2.42
CA ASP A 30 -8.91 5.85 -3.61
C ASP A 30 -9.14 4.64 -4.53
N GLY A 31 -8.48 3.51 -4.29
CA GLY A 31 -8.76 2.22 -4.90
C GLY A 31 -8.18 2.10 -6.31
N ASP A 32 -7.09 2.81 -6.59
CA ASP A 32 -6.41 2.76 -7.88
C ASP A 32 -5.33 1.66 -7.97
N GLY A 33 -5.09 0.96 -6.85
CA GLY A 33 -4.09 -0.09 -6.74
C GLY A 33 -2.73 0.40 -6.24
N GLU A 34 -2.60 1.67 -5.86
CA GLU A 34 -1.36 2.28 -5.38
C GLU A 34 -1.46 2.56 -3.87
N PRO A 35 -0.92 1.66 -3.02
CA PRO A 35 -1.01 1.84 -1.58
C PRO A 35 -0.08 2.94 -1.09
N CYS A 36 -0.61 3.80 -0.22
CA CYS A 36 0.19 4.74 0.57
C CYS A 36 1.11 5.66 -0.27
N GLU A 37 0.64 6.19 -1.38
CA GLU A 37 1.42 7.06 -2.30
C GLU A 37 2.13 8.23 -1.61
N SER A 38 1.59 8.74 -0.50
CA SER A 38 2.20 9.79 0.31
C SER A 38 3.56 9.41 0.96
N LEU A 39 3.93 8.13 0.97
CA LEU A 39 5.20 7.68 1.54
C LEU A 39 6.39 8.05 0.63
N PRO A 40 7.59 8.22 1.20
CA PRO A 40 8.80 8.48 0.41
C PRO A 40 9.01 7.43 -0.68
N GLY A 41 9.31 7.92 -1.90
CA GLY A 41 9.53 7.08 -3.08
C GLY A 41 8.25 6.67 -3.84
N GLY A 42 7.09 7.22 -3.48
CA GLY A 42 5.84 7.10 -4.24
C GLY A 42 5.81 7.93 -5.54
N PRO A 43 4.76 7.73 -6.37
CA PRO A 43 4.53 8.43 -7.63
C PRO A 43 4.26 9.95 -7.51
#